data_AF-A0A1N6FRH0-F1
#
_entry.id   AF-A0A1N6FRH0-F1
#
_cell.length_a   1.000
_cell.length_b   1.000
_cell.length_c   1.000
_cell.angle_alpha   90.00
_cell.angle_beta   90.00
_cell.angle_gamma   90.00
#
_symmetry.space_group_name_H-M   'P 1'
#
loop_
_entity.id
_entity.type
_entity.pdbx_description
1 polymer ?
#
loop_
_entity_poly.entity_id
_entity_poly.type
_entity_poly.pdbx_seq_one_letter_code
_entity_poly.pdbx_strand_id
1 'polypeptide(L)' 'MATATKTARSLKVLCPFCLAGESITLDLNDLRACVCSNCSEEFSPQDALAKANELVAKWSQVVAWIESAPAGS' A
#
# COMPACT_ATOMS: atom_id res chain seq x y z
N MET A 1 -2.82 -4.79 38.22
CA MET A 1 -2.22 -4.14 37.04
C MET A 1 -3.34 -3.79 36.08
N ALA A 2 -3.62 -2.50 35.89
CA ALA A 2 -4.69 -2.04 35.00
C ALA A 2 -4.19 -2.14 33.56
N THR A 3 -4.73 -3.09 32.79
CA THR A 3 -4.47 -3.21 31.36
C THR A 3 -5.21 -2.07 30.67
N ALA A 4 -4.50 -0.97 30.39
CA ALA A 4 -5.05 0.12 29.60
C ALA A 4 -5.38 -0.40 28.19
N THR A 5 -6.67 -0.45 27.86
CA THR A 5 -7.18 -0.72 26.51
C THR A 5 -6.76 0.45 25.62
N LYS A 6 -5.55 0.39 25.06
CA LYS A 6 -5.06 1.36 24.08
C LYS A 6 -6.00 1.27 22.87
N THR A 7 -6.79 2.32 22.66
CA THR A 7 -7.68 2.45 21.51
C THR A 7 -6.89 2.13 20.24
N ALA A 8 -7.35 1.14 19.48
CA ALA A 8 -6.69 0.64 18.28
C ALA A 8 -6.64 1.72 17.17
N ARG A 9 -5.71 2.67 17.26
CA ARG A 9 -5.40 3.65 16.21
C ARG A 9 -4.40 3.09 15.21
N SER A 10 -4.49 1.79 14.97
CA SER A 10 -3.63 1.05 14.07
C SER A 10 -4.48 0.43 12.96
N LEU A 11 -4.05 0.60 11.70
CA LEU A 11 -4.72 0.01 10.54
C LEU A 11 -3.77 -0.92 9.82
N LYS A 12 -4.21 -2.15 9.52
CA LYS A 12 -3.48 -3.03 8.63
C LYS A 12 -3.79 -2.71 7.18
N VAL A 13 -2.76 -2.55 6.36
CA VAL A 13 -2.90 -2.18 4.95
C VAL A 13 -2.03 -3.05 4.05
N LEU A 14 -2.36 -3.04 2.76
CA LEU A 14 -1.59 -3.69 1.71
C LEU A 14 -0.25 -2.98 1.50
N CYS A 15 0.81 -3.77 1.24
CA CYS A 15 2.12 -3.23 0.91
C CYS A 15 2.22 -2.73 -0.53
N PRO A 16 2.60 -1.46 -0.78
CA PRO A 16 2.69 -0.94 -2.14
C PRO A 16 3.89 -1.49 -2.93
N PHE A 17 4.85 -2.16 -2.27
CA PHE A 17 6.03 -2.74 -2.91
C PHE A 17 5.84 -4.20 -3.31
N CYS A 18 5.42 -5.05 -2.37
CA CYS A 18 5.24 -6.48 -2.64
C CYS A 18 3.78 -6.89 -2.86
N LEU A 19 2.83 -5.94 -2.75
CA LEU A 19 1.39 -6.15 -2.93
C LEU A 19 0.77 -7.20 -2.00
N ALA A 20 1.48 -7.60 -0.95
CA ALA A 20 0.95 -8.50 0.07
C ALA A 20 -0.09 -7.75 0.91
N GLY A 21 -1.29 -8.31 1.00
CA GLY A 21 -2.37 -7.77 1.82
C GLY A 21 -2.03 -7.78 3.31
N GLU A 22 -2.56 -6.81 4.06
CA GLU A 22 -2.46 -6.69 5.53
C GLU A 22 -1.04 -6.82 6.12
N SER A 23 -0.01 -6.51 5.32
CA SER A 23 1.39 -6.72 5.67
C SER A 23 2.07 -5.50 6.27
N ILE A 24 1.38 -4.36 6.36
CA ILE A 24 1.85 -3.15 7.05
C ILE A 24 0.87 -2.81 8.15
N THR A 25 1.37 -2.41 9.31
CA THR A 25 0.57 -1.80 10.37
C THR A 25 0.89 -0.32 10.45
N LEU A 26 -0.05 0.54 10.07
CA LEU A 26 0.05 1.99 10.22
C LEU A 26 -0.39 2.38 11.62
N ASP A 27 0.47 3.00 12.42
CA ASP A 27 0.12 3.58 13.72
C ASP A 27 -0.04 5.10 13.57
N LEU A 28 -1.22 5.64 13.85
CA LEU A 28 -1.45 7.09 13.78
C LEU A 28 -0.61 7.90 14.78
N ASN A 29 -0.02 7.26 15.79
CA ASN A 29 0.92 7.90 16.71
C ASN A 29 2.35 7.93 16.16
N ASP A 30 2.66 7.09 15.16
CA ASP A 30 3.96 7.02 14.52
C ASP A 30 3.84 6.69 13.03
N LEU A 31 3.72 7.76 12.23
CA LEU A 31 3.66 7.70 10.77
C LEU A 31 5.01 8.01 10.12
N ARG A 32 6.12 7.91 10.86
CA ARG A 32 7.44 8.29 10.32
C ARG A 32 8.02 7.21 9.42
N ALA A 33 7.86 5.94 9.83
CA ALA A 33 8.36 4.79 9.11
C ALA A 33 7.34 3.66 9.15
N CYS A 34 7.09 3.06 8.00
CA CYS A 34 6.24 1.90 7.83
C CYS A 34 7.13 0.73 7.44
N VAL A 35 6.96 -0.41 8.10
CA VAL A 35 7.72 -1.63 7.78
C VAL A 35 6.74 -2.70 7.31
N CYS A 36 7.03 -3.29 6.15
CA CYS A 36 6.27 -4.44 5.67
C CYS A 36 6.76 -5.73 6.32
N SER A 37 5.87 -6.50 6.94
CA SER A 37 6.19 -7.79 7.55
C SER A 37 6.49 -8.90 6.55
N ASN A 38 6.16 -8.71 5.27
CA ASN A 38 6.35 -9.71 4.22
C ASN A 38 7.66 -9.54 3.45
N CYS A 39 7.93 -8.33 2.95
CA CYS A 39 9.15 -8.04 2.18
C CYS A 39 10.24 -7.31 2.98
N SER A 40 9.97 -7.00 4.25
CA SER A 40 10.89 -6.28 5.15
C SER A 40 11.32 -4.89 4.66
N GLU A 41 10.60 -4.32 3.70
CA GLU A 41 10.85 -2.96 3.19
C GLU A 41 10.44 -1.93 4.25
N GLU A 42 11.30 -0.96 4.52
CA GLU A 42 11.04 0.20 5.35
C GLU A 42 10.88 1.44 4.46
N PHE A 43 9.77 2.15 4.60
CA PHE A 43 9.43 3.29 3.76
C PHE A 43 8.54 4.29 4.50
N SER A 44 8.53 5.54 4.04
CA SER A 44 7.64 6.57 4.59
C SER A 44 6.24 6.50 3.94
N PRO A 45 5.20 7.08 4.57
CA PRO A 45 3.89 7.23 3.91
C PRO A 45 3.97 8.00 2.58
N GLN A 46 4.92 8.92 2.42
CA GLN A 46 5.14 9.64 1.16
C GLN A 46 5.67 8.70 0.07
N ASP A 47 6.59 7.81 0.41
CA ASP A 47 7.09 6.78 -0.52
C ASP A 47 5.98 5.81 -0.92
N ALA A 48 5.12 5.42 0.03
CA ALA A 48 3.95 4.59 -0.24
C ALA A 48 2.99 5.27 -1.24
N LEU A 49 2.72 6.56 -1.08
CA LEU A 49 1.90 7.35 -2.00
C LEU A 49 2.55 7.44 -3.39
N ALA A 50 3.85 7.74 -3.45
CA ALA A 50 4.59 7.79 -4.71
C ALA A 50 4.52 6.45 -5.46
N LYS A 51 4.68 5.34 -4.72
CA LYS A 51 4.60 3.99 -5.30
C LYS A 51 3.21 3.63 -5.78
N ALA A 52 2.16 4.00 -5.03
CA ALA A 52 0.78 3.80 -5.45
C ALA A 52 0.48 4.57 -6.76
N ASN A 53 0.92 5.82 -6.87
CA ASN A 53 0.77 6.62 -8.09
C ASN A 53 1.51 6.01 -9.29
N GLU A 54 2.72 5.49 -9.08
CA GLU A 54 3.47 4.78 -10.12
C GLU A 54 2.70 3.54 -10.63
N LEU A 55 2.11 2.76 -9.71
CA LEU A 55 1.31 1.58 -10.06
C LEU A 55 0.05 1.97 -10.85
N VAL A 56 -0.66 3.01 -10.40
CA VAL A 56 -1.82 3.54 -11.14
C VAL A 56 -1.41 3.96 -12.54
N ALA A 57 -0.33 4.73 -12.70
CA ALA A 57 0.13 5.18 -14.01
C ALA A 57 0.46 4.01 -14.96
N LYS A 58 1.13 2.96 -14.46
CA LYS A 58 1.44 1.76 -15.25
C LYS A 58 0.19 1.01 -15.66
N TRP A 59 -0.75 0.79 -14.74
CA TRP A 59 -1.99 0.09 -15.06
C TRP A 59 -2.90 0.89 -15.99
N SER A 60 -2.91 2.22 -15.87
CA SER A 60 -3.61 3.09 -16.83
C SER A 60 -3.09 2.92 -18.27
N GLN A 61 -1.77 2.77 -18.46
CA GLN A 61 -1.20 2.49 -19.78
C GLN A 61 -1.64 1.12 -20.32
N VAL A 62 -1.69 0.10 -19.45
CA VAL A 62 -2.16 -1.24 -19.82
C VAL A 62 -3.63 -1.22 -20.24
N VAL A 63 -4.49 -0.54 -19.48
CA VAL A 63 -5.92 -0.39 -19.81
C VAL A 63 -6.08 0.31 -21.16
N ALA A 64 -5.40 1.43 -21.39
CA ALA A 64 -5.46 2.14 -22.68
C ALA A 64 -5.00 1.26 -23.85
N TRP A 65 -3.96 0.42 -23.64
CA TRP A 65 -3.51 -0.54 -24.65
C TRP A 65 -4.59 -1.60 -24.94
N ILE A 66 -5.21 -2.18 -23.91
CA ILE A 66 -6.31 -3.15 -24.06
C ILE A 66 -7.49 -2.52 -24.80
N GLU A 67 -7.88 -1.29 -24.47
CA GLU A 67 -8.99 -0.57 -25.13
C GLU A 67 -8.70 -0.24 -26.60
N SER A 68 -7.42 -0.14 -26.98
CA SER A 68 -7.02 0.01 -28.39
C SER A 68 -7.08 -1.29 -29.19
N ALA A 69 -7.28 -2.44 -28.54
CA ALA A 69 -7.44 -3.70 -29.24
C ALA A 69 -8.73 -3.65 -30.08
N PRO A 70 -8.69 -4.12 -31.35
CA PRO A 70 -9.90 -4.21 -32.14
C PRO A 70 -10.92 -5.09 -31.41
N ALA A 71 -12.14 -4.56 -31.20
CA ALA A 71 -13.24 -5.35 -30.67
C ALA A 71 -13.36 -6.61 -31.54
N GLY A 72 -13.31 -7.78 -30.90
CA GLY A 72 -13.29 -9.07 -31.58
C GLY A 72 -14.33 -9.12 -32.71
N SER A 73 -13.86 -9.50 -33.90
CA SER A 73 -14.69 -9.83 -35.06
C SER A 73 -15.55 -11.05 -34.80
#